data_AF-A0A163QCV2-F1
#
_entry.id   AF-A0A163QCV2-F1
#
_cell.length_a   1.000
_cell.length_b   1.000
_cell.length_c   1.000
_cell.angle_alpha   90.00
_cell.angle_beta   90.00
_cell.angle_gamma   90.00
#
_symmetry.space_group_name_H-M   'P 1'
#
loop_
_entity.id
_entity.type
_entity.pdbx_description
1 polymer ?
#
loop_
_entity_poly.entity_id
_entity_poly.type
_entity_poly.pdbx_seq_one_letter_code
_entity_poly.pdbx_strand_id
1 'polypeptide(L)'
;MAEKTPQTTEISYLPPSAPPTNHGHTVAAWFTMIGIIVGAVVAGVAVAIAAVWMFWVGMGVVALALVGGLVLRNMGYGQPKAAQS
;
A
#
# COMPACT_ATOMS: atom_id res chain seq x y z
N MET A 1 13.55 -50.97 15.27
CA MET A 1 12.63 -50.29 16.20
C MET A 1 12.62 -48.84 15.78
N ALA A 2 11.55 -48.37 15.13
CA ALA A 2 11.45 -46.98 14.67
C ALA A 2 10.95 -46.14 15.83
N GLU A 3 11.81 -45.25 16.33
CA GLU A 3 11.45 -44.30 17.37
C GLU A 3 10.48 -43.27 16.78
N LYS A 4 9.21 -43.35 17.19
CA LYS A 4 8.20 -42.37 16.82
C LYS A 4 8.38 -41.17 17.75
N THR A 5 9.20 -40.21 17.34
CA THR A 5 9.42 -38.96 18.06
C THR A 5 8.05 -38.34 18.39
N PRO A 6 7.72 -38.11 19.67
CA PRO A 6 6.46 -37.50 20.04
C PRO A 6 6.43 -36.09 19.45
N GLN A 7 5.49 -35.87 18.54
CA GLN A 7 5.12 -34.54 18.05
C GLN A 7 4.51 -33.81 19.24
N THR A 8 5.38 -33.21 20.06
CA THR A 8 4.99 -32.27 21.12
C THR A 8 4.11 -31.23 20.46
N THR A 9 2.83 -31.27 20.80
CA THR A 9 1.85 -30.23 20.53
C THR A 9 2.31 -28.98 21.29
N GLU A 10 3.28 -28.27 20.73
CA GLU A 10 3.55 -26.89 21.07
C GLU A 10 2.25 -26.14 20.81
N ILE A 11 1.62 -25.66 21.88
CA ILE A 11 0.45 -24.79 21.80
C ILE A 11 0.91 -23.56 21.03
N SER A 12 0.70 -23.58 19.72
CA SER A 12 1.10 -22.52 18.82
C SER A 12 0.30 -21.29 19.21
N TYR A 13 0.96 -20.34 19.88
CA TYR A 13 0.43 -19.01 20.23
C TYR A 13 0.23 -18.20 18.94
N LEU A 14 -0.63 -18.69 18.06
CA LEU A 14 -0.99 -17.98 16.85
C LEU A 14 -1.93 -16.84 17.25
N PRO A 15 -1.73 -15.64 16.68
CA PRO A 15 -2.66 -14.55 16.88
C PRO A 15 -4.08 -15.01 16.48
N PRO A 16 -5.14 -14.44 17.09
CA PRO A 16 -6.54 -14.86 16.89
C PRO A 16 -7.00 -14.93 15.42
N SER A 17 -6.30 -14.27 14.50
CA SER A 17 -6.50 -14.40 13.07
C SER A 17 -5.17 -14.38 12.31
N ALA A 18 -5.12 -15.12 11.20
CA ALA A 18 -4.02 -14.99 10.25
C ALA A 18 -3.99 -13.53 9.74
N PRO A 19 -2.80 -12.89 9.65
CA PRO A 19 -2.69 -11.56 9.06
C PRO A 19 -3.38 -11.51 7.70
N PRO A 20 -4.07 -10.41 7.36
CA PRO A 20 -4.70 -10.27 6.04
C PRO A 20 -3.69 -10.58 4.93
N THR A 21 -3.97 -11.60 4.12
CA THR A 21 -3.16 -11.99 2.95
C THR A 21 -3.41 -11.02 1.80
N ASN A 22 -3.12 -9.75 2.04
CA ASN A 22 -3.21 -8.72 1.03
C ASN A 22 -1.84 -8.08 0.88
N HIS A 23 -1.08 -8.57 -0.10
CA HIS A 23 0.30 -8.17 -0.43
C HIS A 23 0.38 -6.73 -1.01
N GLY A 24 -0.29 -5.76 -0.39
CA GLY A 24 -0.38 -4.40 -0.90
C GLY A 24 -1.35 -4.22 -2.08
N HIS A 25 -2.12 -5.24 -2.47
CA HIS A 25 -3.10 -5.19 -3.56
C HIS A 25 -4.44 -4.57 -3.15
N THR A 26 -4.39 -3.35 -2.60
CA THR A 26 -5.61 -2.56 -2.41
C THR A 26 -5.80 -1.57 -3.54
N VAL A 27 -7.05 -1.29 -3.91
CA VAL A 27 -7.37 -0.27 -4.93
C VAL A 27 -6.85 1.09 -4.48
N ALA A 28 -6.99 1.43 -3.19
CA ALA A 28 -6.45 2.69 -2.64
C ALA A 28 -4.93 2.78 -2.81
N ALA A 29 -4.18 1.71 -2.52
CA ALA A 29 -2.73 1.71 -2.66
C ALA A 29 -2.28 1.85 -4.12
N TRP A 30 -2.83 1.05 -5.04
CA TRP A 30 -2.45 1.10 -6.46
C TRP A 30 -2.81 2.43 -7.12
N PHE A 31 -4.00 2.97 -6.82
CA PHE A 31 -4.40 4.30 -7.29
C PHE A 31 -3.39 5.37 -6.85
N THR A 32 -3.06 5.41 -5.56
CA THR A 32 -2.14 6.40 -4.99
C THR A 32 -0.75 6.25 -5.60
N MET A 33 -0.25 5.01 -5.71
CA MET A 33 1.06 4.69 -6.27
C MET A 33 1.18 5.18 -7.72
N ILE A 34 0.23 4.82 -8.59
CA ILE A 34 0.24 5.22 -10.00
C ILE A 34 0.19 6.75 -10.13
N GLY A 35 -0.69 7.41 -9.36
CA GLY A 35 -0.80 8.86 -9.37
C GLY A 35 0.49 9.57 -8.95
N ILE A 36 1.15 9.09 -7.89
CA ILE A 36 2.45 9.63 -7.44
C ILE A 36 3.52 9.40 -8.50
N ILE A 37 3.59 8.20 -9.10
CA ILE A 37 4.56 7.89 -10.17
C ILE A 37 4.38 8.86 -11.34
N VAL A 38 3.14 9.04 -11.82
CA VAL A 38 2.85 9.96 -12.93
C VAL A 38 3.25 11.40 -12.58
N GLY A 39 2.85 11.89 -11.40
CA GLY A 39 3.21 13.23 -10.95
C GLY A 39 4.72 13.43 -10.80
N ALA A 40 5.43 12.43 -10.27
CA ALA A 40 6.89 12.45 -10.12
C ALA A 40 7.62 12.42 -11.46
N VAL A 41 7.13 11.66 -12.45
CA VAL A 41 7.67 11.65 -13.81
C VAL A 41 7.50 13.02 -14.46
N VAL A 42 6.31 13.63 -14.37
CA VAL A 42 6.05 14.98 -14.91
C VAL A 42 6.96 16.01 -14.23
N ALA A 43 7.09 15.97 -12.90
CA ALA A 43 7.97 16.86 -12.15
C ALA A 43 9.45 16.66 -12.51
N GLY A 44 9.91 15.41 -12.67
CA GLY A 44 11.27 15.09 -13.06
C GLY A 44 11.61 15.60 -14.47
N VAL A 45 10.70 15.41 -15.44
CA VAL A 45 10.84 15.97 -16.79
C VAL A 45 10.87 17.50 -16.74
N ALA A 46 10.02 18.12 -15.94
CA ALA A 46 9.99 19.57 -15.77
C ALA A 46 11.33 20.13 -15.26
N VAL A 47 11.95 19.47 -14.29
CA VAL A 47 13.29 19.83 -13.80
C VAL A 47 14.33 19.68 -14.91
N ALA A 48 14.29 18.59 -15.68
CA ALA A 48 15.25 18.33 -16.76
C ALA A 48 15.23 19.40 -17.86
N ILE A 49 14.07 20.03 -18.11
CA ILE A 49 13.90 21.08 -19.13
C ILE A 49 13.79 22.51 -18.54
N ALA A 50 14.08 22.68 -17.24
CA ALA A 50 13.96 23.95 -16.50
C ALA A 50 12.56 24.62 -16.56
N ALA A 51 11.49 23.84 -16.68
CA ALA A 51 10.11 24.34 -16.74
C ALA A 51 9.44 24.36 -15.35
N VAL A 52 9.63 25.45 -14.60
CA VAL A 52 9.12 25.60 -13.22
C VAL A 52 7.61 25.42 -13.11
N TRP A 53 6.83 25.92 -14.07
CA TRP A 53 5.37 25.77 -14.03
C TRP A 53 4.93 24.31 -14.17
N MET A 54 5.61 23.52 -15.01
CA MET A 54 5.33 22.10 -15.22
C MET A 54 5.68 21.26 -13.99
N PHE A 55 6.70 21.69 -13.23
CA PHE A 55 7.03 21.06 -11.95
C PHE A 55 5.84 21.16 -10.98
N TRP A 56 5.22 22.32 -10.88
CA TRP A 56 4.04 22.51 -10.03
C TRP A 56 2.81 21.74 -10.54
N VAL A 57 2.66 21.55 -11.84
CA VAL A 57 1.64 20.64 -12.40
C VAL A 57 1.87 19.21 -11.89
N GLY A 58 3.10 18.71 -11.99
CA GLY A 58 3.46 17.38 -11.44
C GLY A 58 3.18 17.27 -9.94
N MET A 59 3.55 18.28 -9.16
CA MET A 59 3.25 18.33 -7.72
C MET A 59 1.75 18.38 -7.43
N GLY A 60 0.97 19.08 -8.25
CA GLY A 60 -0.49 19.08 -8.16
C GLY A 60 -1.08 17.68 -8.36
N VAL A 61 -0.57 16.91 -9.33
CA VAL A 61 -0.98 15.52 -9.56
C VAL A 61 -0.65 14.64 -8.34
N VAL A 62 0.55 14.78 -7.76
CA VAL A 62 0.94 14.06 -6.52
C VAL A 62 -0.02 14.38 -5.39
N ALA A 63 -0.35 15.66 -5.17
CA ALA A 63 -1.28 16.08 -4.12
C ALA A 63 -2.68 15.47 -4.32
N LEU A 64 -3.19 15.48 -5.56
CA LEU A 64 -4.49 14.87 -5.89
C LEU A 64 -4.47 13.35 -5.67
N ALA A 65 -3.39 12.67 -6.02
CA ALA A 65 -3.24 11.23 -5.80
C ALA A 65 -3.30 10.87 -4.30
N LEU A 66 -2.61 11.66 -3.46
CA LEU A 66 -2.63 11.48 -2.00
C LEU A 66 -4.03 11.69 -1.42
N VAL A 67 -4.71 12.76 -1.84
CA VAL A 67 -6.08 13.06 -1.41
C VAL A 67 -7.04 11.96 -1.86
N GLY A 68 -6.99 11.56 -3.13
CA GLY A 68 -7.82 10.48 -3.65
C GLY A 68 -7.57 9.15 -2.95
N GLY A 69 -6.31 8.81 -2.68
CA GLY A 69 -5.90 7.64 -1.90
C GLY A 69 -6.49 7.61 -0.49
N LEU A 70 -6.47 8.75 0.20
CA LEU A 70 -7.08 8.89 1.52
C LEU A 70 -8.60 8.70 1.46
N VAL A 71 -9.26 9.29 0.46
CA VAL A 71 -10.70 9.13 0.24
C VAL A 71 -11.05 7.66 -0.01
N LEU A 72 -10.35 7.00 -0.94
CA LEU A 72 -10.51 5.57 -1.24
C LEU A 72 -10.31 4.69 0.01
N ARG A 73 -9.29 4.98 0.81
CA ARG A 73 -9.05 4.26 2.07
C ARG A 73 -10.23 4.40 3.03
N ASN A 74 -10.77 5.61 3.17
CA ASN A 74 -11.89 5.88 4.07
C ASN A 74 -13.21 5.26 3.57
N MET A 75 -13.34 5.06 2.26
CA MET A 75 -14.45 4.33 1.65
C MET A 75 -14.33 2.80 1.77
N GLY A 76 -13.28 2.28 2.43
CA GLY A 76 -13.08 0.84 2.62
C GLY A 76 -12.29 0.16 1.51
N TYR A 77 -11.79 0.89 0.50
CA TYR A 77 -10.92 0.34 -0.55
C TYR A 77 -9.45 0.22 -0.13
N GLY A 78 -9.14 0.47 1.15
CA GLY A 78 -7.83 0.31 1.74
C GLY A 78 -7.63 -1.08 2.37
N GLN A 79 -6.54 -1.25 3.11
CA GLN A 79 -6.27 -2.49 3.82
C GLN A 79 -7.29 -2.70 4.94
N PRO A 80 -7.96 -3.86 5.03
CA PRO A 80 -8.77 -4.21 6.19
C PRO A 80 -7.90 -4.21 7.45
N LYS A 81 -8.39 -3.61 8.54
CA LYS A 81 -7.73 -3.73 9.84
C LYS A 81 -7.82 -5.20 10.25
N ALA A 82 -6.71 -5.78 10.74
CA ALA A 82 -6.71 -7.15 11.24
C ALA A 82 -7.86 -7.34 12.23
N ALA A 83 -8.70 -8.33 11.99
CA ALA A 83 -9.83 -8.64 12.85
C ALA A 83 -9.29 -9.03 14.23
N GLN A 84 -9.48 -8.14 15.20
CA GLN A 84 -9.38 -8.46 16.62
C GLN A 84 -10.75 -8.98 17.03
N SER A 85 -10.95 -10.29 16.94
CA SER A 85 -12.09 -11.01 17.51
C SER A 85 -11.57 -12.20 18.30
#